data_AF-A0A1W2LU13-F1
#
_entry.id   AF-A0A1W2LU13-F1
#
_cell.length_a   1.000
_cell.length_b   1.000
_cell.length_c   1.000
_cell.angle_alpha   90.00
_cell.angle_beta   90.00
_cell.angle_gamma   90.00
#
_symmetry.space_group_name_H-M   'P 1'
#
loop_
_entity.id
_entity.type
_entity.pdbx_description
1 polymer ?
#
loop_
_entity_poly.entity_id
_entity_poly.type
_entity_poly.pdbx_seq_one_letter_code
_entity_poly.pdbx_strand_id
1 'polypeptide(L)'
;MRSHSYDDVLSGPRKRKIPEVPAEQGLVVEDPASGYCGAVVKIEYGNVVLEDRHGKHRVFPLNPAGFLFEGKPVTLVPPKVAQKTPARRISASGSVQVQGLKARVARDSRIWVEGKHDAELVERVWGHDLRVEGVVVEPLDGVDVLSDRIDEFGTGPGRRLGVLVDHLVAGSKESRIVEAIRDENVLVTGHPYIDIWEAVKPSVVGIRAWPKIPRGTEWKEGVCEALGWGEPWEGWQRILAAVGSYRDLKTPLIGAVERLIDFVSDPGEES
;
A
#
# COMPACT_ATOMS: atom_id res chain seq x y z
N MET A 1 -46.33 -46.89 -46.10
CA MET A 1 -45.36 -45.81 -45.82
C MET A 1 -44.19 -46.41 -45.04
N ARG A 2 -43.06 -46.63 -45.72
CA ARG A 2 -41.78 -47.02 -45.12
C ARG A 2 -41.00 -45.72 -44.89
N SER A 3 -40.64 -45.41 -43.66
CA SER A 3 -39.67 -44.35 -43.36
C SER A 3 -38.26 -44.94 -43.43
N HIS A 4 -37.57 -44.69 -44.55
CA HIS A 4 -36.13 -44.84 -44.60
C HIS A 4 -35.51 -43.67 -43.85
N SER A 5 -34.85 -43.96 -42.73
CA SER A 5 -33.94 -43.03 -42.06
C SER A 5 -32.66 -42.95 -42.89
N TYR A 6 -32.35 -41.76 -43.38
CA TYR A 6 -31.05 -41.36 -43.89
C TYR A 6 -30.50 -40.32 -42.93
N ASP A 7 -29.46 -40.70 -42.18
CA ASP A 7 -28.51 -39.84 -41.48
C ASP A 7 -27.44 -40.81 -40.93
N ASP A 8 -26.13 -40.68 -41.11
CA ASP A 8 -25.29 -39.62 -41.64
C ASP A 8 -23.97 -40.30 -42.06
N VAL A 9 -23.58 -40.19 -43.33
CA VAL A 9 -22.37 -40.83 -43.92
C VAL A 9 -21.18 -39.85 -43.93
N LEU A 10 -21.24 -38.74 -43.18
CA LEU A 10 -20.21 -37.69 -43.16
C LEU A 10 -19.43 -37.57 -41.85
N SER A 11 -19.42 -38.60 -40.99
CA SER A 11 -18.48 -38.66 -39.86
C SER A 11 -17.06 -39.01 -40.34
N GLY A 12 -16.37 -38.05 -40.96
CA GLY A 12 -14.94 -38.15 -41.23
C GLY A 12 -14.14 -38.34 -39.92
N PRO A 13 -12.94 -38.96 -39.97
CA PRO A 13 -12.18 -39.27 -38.76
C PRO A 13 -11.89 -37.99 -37.96
N ARG A 14 -12.29 -37.97 -36.69
CA ARG A 14 -11.95 -36.90 -35.74
C ARG A 14 -10.43 -36.68 -35.78
N LYS A 15 -9.97 -35.54 -36.32
CA LYS A 15 -8.56 -35.14 -36.28
C LYS A 15 -8.12 -35.13 -34.82
N ARG A 16 -7.25 -36.07 -34.45
CA ARG A 16 -6.68 -36.18 -33.11
C ARG A 16 -5.91 -34.89 -32.84
N LYS A 17 -6.38 -34.07 -31.88
CA LYS A 17 -5.71 -32.83 -31.50
C LYS A 17 -4.40 -33.20 -30.81
N ILE A 18 -3.28 -32.77 -31.39
CA ILE A 18 -1.95 -33.06 -30.88
C ILE A 18 -1.72 -32.16 -29.66
N PRO A 19 -1.24 -32.71 -28.53
CA PRO A 19 -1.02 -31.92 -27.32
C PRO A 19 0.03 -30.83 -27.55
N GLU A 20 -0.28 -29.62 -27.07
CA GLU A 20 0.65 -28.51 -27.01
C GLU A 20 1.41 -28.58 -25.69
N VAL A 21 2.75 -28.54 -25.75
CA VAL A 21 3.63 -28.58 -24.59
C VAL A 21 4.46 -27.29 -24.57
N PRO A 22 4.44 -26.51 -23.47
CA PRO A 22 5.31 -25.34 -23.35
C PRO A 22 6.78 -25.75 -23.41
N ALA A 23 7.57 -25.10 -24.26
CA ALA A 23 9.01 -25.35 -24.37
C ALA A 23 9.76 -24.69 -23.20
N GLU A 24 9.55 -25.22 -22.00
CA GLU A 24 10.23 -24.80 -20.79
C GLU A 24 11.70 -25.22 -20.83
N GLN A 25 12.58 -24.39 -20.27
CA GLN A 25 14.00 -24.69 -20.22
C GLN A 25 14.24 -25.98 -19.43
N GLY A 26 14.98 -26.93 -20.01
CA GLY A 26 15.21 -28.26 -19.45
C GLY A 26 14.23 -29.33 -19.92
N LEU A 27 13.14 -28.98 -20.62
CA LEU A 27 12.22 -29.97 -21.19
C LEU A 27 12.95 -30.82 -22.24
N VAL A 28 12.96 -32.14 -22.06
CA VAL A 28 13.60 -33.06 -23.02
C VAL A 28 12.60 -33.49 -24.09
N VAL A 29 12.94 -33.24 -25.35
CA VAL A 29 12.14 -33.63 -26.51
C VAL A 29 13.02 -34.26 -27.59
N GLU A 30 12.39 -35.03 -28.46
CA GLU A 30 13.04 -35.65 -29.61
C GLU A 30 12.47 -35.11 -30.93
N ASP A 31 13.33 -34.80 -31.89
CA ASP A 31 12.93 -34.53 -33.26
C ASP A 31 12.82 -35.85 -34.05
N PRO A 32 11.63 -36.28 -34.50
CA PRO A 32 11.43 -37.57 -35.16
C PRO A 32 12.09 -37.67 -36.54
N ALA A 33 12.39 -36.53 -37.19
CA ALA A 33 13.02 -36.53 -38.51
C ALA A 33 14.52 -36.83 -38.45
N SER A 34 15.22 -36.29 -37.45
CA SER A 34 16.66 -36.47 -37.26
C SER A 34 17.04 -37.46 -36.16
N GLY A 35 16.08 -37.89 -35.33
CA GLY A 35 16.32 -38.72 -34.14
C GLY A 35 17.08 -37.98 -33.03
N TYR A 36 17.12 -36.65 -33.08
CA TYR A 36 17.88 -35.83 -32.13
C TYR A 36 17.08 -35.62 -30.85
N CYS A 37 17.60 -36.12 -29.73
CA CYS A 37 17.01 -35.96 -28.40
C CYS A 37 17.83 -34.98 -27.56
N GLY A 38 17.18 -33.94 -27.01
CA GLY A 38 17.86 -32.91 -26.24
C GLY A 38 16.91 -32.08 -25.37
N ALA A 39 17.49 -31.38 -24.40
CA ALA A 39 16.79 -30.48 -23.50
C ALA A 39 16.63 -29.09 -24.13
N VAL A 40 15.45 -28.48 -24.00
CA VAL A 40 15.18 -27.11 -24.45
C VAL A 40 16.08 -26.15 -23.67
N VAL A 41 16.88 -25.36 -24.39
CA VAL A 41 17.72 -24.31 -23.80
C VAL A 41 17.03 -22.96 -23.88
N LYS A 42 16.48 -22.64 -25.05
CA LYS A 42 15.83 -21.36 -25.36
C LYS A 42 15.01 -21.45 -26.64
N ILE A 43 14.13 -20.47 -26.85
CA ILE A 43 13.51 -20.20 -28.15
C ILE A 43 14.14 -18.93 -28.72
N GLU A 44 14.57 -18.98 -29.97
CA GLU A 44 15.09 -17.82 -30.71
C GLU A 44 14.46 -17.75 -32.09
N TYR A 45 13.91 -16.58 -32.44
CA TYR A 45 13.36 -16.29 -33.78
C TYR A 45 12.36 -17.34 -34.30
N GLY A 46 11.51 -17.90 -33.42
CA GLY A 46 10.52 -18.91 -33.79
C GLY A 46 11.06 -20.34 -33.89
N ASN A 47 12.31 -20.58 -33.49
CA ASN A 47 12.93 -21.90 -33.41
C ASN A 47 13.26 -22.26 -31.96
N VAL A 48 13.26 -23.55 -31.64
CA VAL A 48 13.72 -24.07 -30.35
C VAL A 48 15.17 -24.55 -30.47
N VAL A 49 15.98 -24.22 -29.47
CA VAL A 49 17.36 -24.71 -29.35
C VAL A 49 17.36 -25.86 -28.36
N LEU A 50 17.82 -27.03 -28.81
CA LEU A 50 17.96 -28.24 -28.00
C LEU A 50 19.44 -28.54 -27.74
N GLU A 51 19.75 -28.95 -26.51
CA GLU A 51 21.07 -29.41 -26.06
C GLU A 51 21.05 -30.93 -25.82
N ASP A 52 21.95 -31.68 -26.44
CA ASP A 52 22.10 -33.10 -26.16
C ASP A 52 22.96 -33.39 -24.91
N ARG A 53 23.02 -34.67 -24.52
CA ARG A 53 23.81 -35.14 -23.35
C ARG A 53 25.32 -34.85 -23.42
N HIS A 54 25.84 -34.48 -24.59
CA HIS A 54 27.25 -34.13 -24.81
C HIS A 54 27.45 -32.61 -24.89
N GLY A 55 26.41 -31.82 -24.60
CA GLY A 55 26.46 -30.35 -24.59
C GLY A 55 26.42 -29.72 -25.99
N LYS A 56 26.10 -30.48 -27.04
CA LYS A 56 25.99 -29.93 -28.40
C LYS A 56 24.62 -29.30 -28.58
N HIS A 57 24.55 -28.14 -29.25
CA HIS A 57 23.31 -27.44 -29.53
C HIS A 57 22.85 -27.62 -30.97
N ARG A 58 21.54 -27.78 -31.16
CA ARG A 58 20.90 -27.76 -32.49
C ARG A 58 19.60 -26.97 -32.45
N VAL A 59 19.30 -26.33 -33.57
CA VAL A 59 18.15 -25.45 -33.75
C VAL A 59 17.10 -26.19 -34.59
N PHE A 60 15.85 -26.18 -34.12
CA PHE A 60 14.73 -26.83 -34.78
C PHE A 60 13.53 -25.88 -34.91
N PRO A 61 12.82 -25.89 -36.05
CA PRO A 61 11.61 -25.09 -36.23
C PRO A 61 10.48 -25.57 -35.32
N LEU A 62 9.72 -24.63 -34.75
CA LEU A 62 8.53 -24.91 -33.92
C LEU A 62 7.32 -25.28 -34.79
N ASN A 63 7.43 -26.36 -35.55
CA ASN A 63 6.35 -26.85 -36.39
C ASN A 63 5.28 -27.57 -35.55
N PRO A 64 3.98 -27.48 -35.92
CA PRO A 64 2.94 -28.31 -35.33
C PRO A 64 3.31 -29.79 -35.43
N ALA A 65 3.18 -30.53 -34.32
CA ALA A 65 3.55 -31.94 -34.21
C ALA A 65 5.02 -32.27 -34.52
N GLY A 66 5.91 -31.27 -34.44
CA GLY A 66 7.32 -31.42 -34.84
C GLY A 66 8.20 -32.19 -33.87
N PHE A 67 7.71 -32.56 -32.68
CA PHE A 67 8.54 -33.17 -31.64
C PHE A 67 7.84 -34.36 -30.99
N LEU A 68 8.63 -35.24 -30.35
CA LEU A 68 8.16 -36.28 -29.46
C LEU A 68 8.51 -35.91 -28.02
N PHE A 69 7.51 -36.00 -27.14
CA PHE A 69 7.70 -35.98 -25.70
C PHE A 69 7.27 -37.34 -25.15
N GLU A 70 8.18 -38.03 -24.45
CA GLU A 70 7.96 -39.41 -23.98
C GLU A 70 7.48 -40.35 -25.11
N GLY A 71 8.04 -40.19 -26.31
CA GLY A 71 7.70 -40.99 -27.49
C GLY A 71 6.35 -40.65 -28.14
N LYS A 72 5.65 -39.60 -27.71
CA LYS A 72 4.35 -39.16 -28.26
C LYS A 72 4.49 -37.83 -28.99
N PRO A 73 3.85 -37.65 -30.17
CA PRO A 73 3.86 -36.38 -30.88
C PRO A 73 3.30 -35.23 -30.06
N VAL A 74 4.04 -34.12 -30.01
CA VAL A 74 3.68 -32.87 -29.35
C VAL A 74 3.97 -31.68 -30.25
N THR A 75 3.23 -30.59 -30.06
CA THR A 75 3.55 -29.28 -30.60
C THR A 75 4.22 -28.46 -29.50
N LEU A 76 5.47 -28.04 -29.69
CA LEU A 76 6.10 -27.13 -28.76
C LEU A 76 5.56 -25.71 -28.95
N VAL A 77 5.17 -25.06 -27.85
CA VAL A 77 4.71 -23.67 -27.84
C VAL A 77 5.62 -22.82 -26.96
N PRO A 78 5.75 -21.50 -27.22
CA PRO A 78 6.51 -20.61 -26.35
C PRO A 78 6.04 -20.72 -24.89
N PRO A 79 6.96 -20.79 -23.90
CA PRO A 79 6.58 -20.88 -22.51
C PRO A 79 5.79 -19.63 -22.10
N LYS A 80 4.69 -19.82 -21.36
CA LYS A 80 3.98 -18.68 -20.76
C LYS A 80 4.90 -18.07 -19.71
N VAL A 81 5.42 -16.88 -19.98
CA VAL A 81 6.23 -16.14 -19.01
C VAL A 81 5.35 -15.91 -17.78
N ALA A 82 5.70 -16.53 -16.65
CA ALA A 82 5.09 -16.21 -15.38
C ALA A 82 5.34 -14.72 -15.11
N GLN A 83 4.28 -13.91 -15.12
CA GLN A 83 4.37 -12.51 -14.75
C GLN A 83 4.92 -12.48 -13.33
N LYS A 84 6.13 -11.92 -13.15
CA LYS A 84 6.63 -11.57 -11.82
C LYS A 84 5.57 -10.67 -11.20
N THR A 85 4.89 -11.15 -10.17
CA THR A 85 3.93 -10.34 -9.42
C THR A 85 4.66 -9.07 -9.00
N PRO A 86 4.18 -7.87 -9.37
CA PRO A 86 4.85 -6.64 -8.96
C PRO A 86 4.95 -6.65 -7.44
N ALA A 87 6.15 -6.43 -6.92
CA ALA A 87 6.39 -6.37 -5.48
C ALA A 87 5.37 -5.40 -4.87
N ARG A 88 4.62 -5.89 -3.87
CA ARG A 88 3.60 -5.13 -3.14
C ARG A 88 4.29 -3.90 -2.55
N ARG A 89 4.02 -2.71 -3.10
CA ARG A 89 4.58 -1.46 -2.56
C ARG A 89 3.89 -1.17 -1.24
N ILE A 90 4.67 -0.82 -0.21
CA ILE A 90 4.18 -0.52 1.13
C ILE A 90 4.22 1.00 1.33
N SER A 91 3.19 1.59 1.95
CA SER A 91 3.10 3.02 2.26
C SER A 91 3.98 3.40 3.45
N ALA A 92 4.09 4.70 3.72
CA ALA A 92 4.82 5.19 4.89
C ALA A 92 4.17 4.76 6.22
N SER A 93 2.86 4.48 6.25
CA SER A 93 2.14 3.91 7.40
C SER A 93 2.29 2.39 7.52
N GLY A 94 2.84 1.72 6.51
CA GLY A 94 2.97 0.26 6.49
C GLY A 94 1.82 -0.49 5.81
N SER A 95 0.81 0.23 5.32
CA SER A 95 -0.26 -0.34 4.52
C SER A 95 0.16 -0.67 3.09
N VAL A 96 -0.67 -1.41 2.38
CA VAL A 96 -0.40 -1.81 1.00
C VAL A 96 -0.81 -0.68 0.08
N GLN A 97 0.13 -0.19 -0.72
CA GLN A 97 -0.17 0.83 -1.72
C GLN A 97 -1.08 0.27 -2.81
N VAL A 98 -2.19 0.97 -3.06
CA VAL A 98 -3.11 0.68 -4.15
C VAL A 98 -2.72 1.58 -5.33
N GLN A 99 -2.31 0.98 -6.45
CA GLN A 99 -2.03 1.74 -7.67
C GLN A 99 -3.33 2.04 -8.43
N GLY A 100 -3.39 3.22 -9.07
CA GLY A 100 -4.52 3.58 -9.93
C GLY A 100 -5.77 4.02 -9.17
N LEU A 101 -5.63 4.60 -7.97
CA LEU A 101 -6.74 5.27 -7.29
C LEU A 101 -7.36 6.31 -8.23
N LYS A 102 -8.58 6.04 -8.71
CA LYS A 102 -9.48 7.12 -9.11
C LYS A 102 -9.78 7.90 -7.83
N ALA A 103 -9.65 9.22 -7.86
CA ALA A 103 -9.99 10.06 -6.71
C ALA A 103 -11.41 9.67 -6.25
N ARG A 104 -11.50 9.03 -5.07
CA ARG A 104 -12.80 8.81 -4.43
C ARG A 104 -13.36 10.19 -4.09
N VAL A 105 -14.68 10.33 -4.17
CA VAL A 105 -15.34 11.52 -3.60
C VAL A 105 -14.94 11.57 -2.14
N ALA A 106 -14.41 12.72 -1.70
CA ALA A 106 -14.06 12.91 -0.30
C ALA A 106 -15.27 12.53 0.55
N ARG A 107 -15.08 11.65 1.53
CA ARG A 107 -16.10 11.38 2.54
C ARG A 107 -16.42 12.70 3.25
N ASP A 108 -17.59 12.80 3.85
CA ASP A 108 -17.90 13.96 4.68
C ASP A 108 -17.13 13.93 6.01
N SER A 109 -16.59 12.76 6.41
CA SER A 109 -15.75 12.61 7.61
C SER A 109 -14.42 13.38 7.53
N ARG A 110 -13.94 13.88 8.68
CA ARG A 110 -12.72 14.67 8.80
C ARG A 110 -11.85 14.21 9.96
N ILE A 111 -10.56 14.50 9.89
CA ILE A 111 -9.65 14.49 11.03
C ILE A 111 -9.19 15.93 11.28
N TRP A 112 -9.39 16.42 12.49
CA TRP A 112 -8.87 17.68 12.95
C TRP A 112 -7.61 17.48 13.77
N VAL A 113 -6.65 18.37 13.58
CA VAL A 113 -5.36 18.36 14.29
C VAL A 113 -5.07 19.75 14.85
N GLU A 114 -4.26 19.83 15.89
CA GLU A 114 -4.03 21.09 16.63
C GLU A 114 -3.29 22.16 15.81
N GLY A 115 -2.49 21.76 14.83
CA GLY A 115 -1.70 22.71 14.06
C GLY A 115 -1.30 22.23 12.67
N LYS A 116 -0.63 23.14 11.96
CA LYS A 116 -0.16 22.89 10.59
C LYS A 116 0.92 21.80 10.54
N HIS A 117 1.82 21.75 11.51
CA HIS A 117 2.89 20.74 11.55
C HIS A 117 2.33 19.33 11.75
N ASP A 118 1.26 19.21 12.53
CA ASP A 118 0.49 17.98 12.73
C ASP A 118 -0.10 17.50 11.41
N ALA A 119 -0.80 18.38 10.70
CA ALA A 119 -1.41 18.06 9.42
C ALA A 119 -0.34 17.60 8.41
N GLU A 120 0.80 18.29 8.36
CA GLU A 120 1.90 17.94 7.47
C GLU A 120 2.57 16.60 7.85
N LEU A 121 2.72 16.30 9.14
CA LEU A 121 3.26 15.00 9.59
C LEU A 121 2.30 13.85 9.28
N VAL A 122 1.01 14.07 9.54
CA VAL A 122 -0.03 13.10 9.27
C VAL A 122 -0.10 12.81 7.78
N GLU A 123 -0.08 13.84 6.95
CA GLU A 123 -0.03 13.71 5.48
C GLU A 123 1.24 12.97 5.02
N ARG A 124 2.39 13.25 5.62
CA ARG A 124 3.66 12.60 5.28
C ARG A 124 3.64 11.09 5.50
N VAL A 125 2.99 10.64 6.57
CA VAL A 125 3.05 9.23 7.00
C VAL A 125 1.80 8.44 6.60
N TRP A 126 0.60 9.03 6.75
CA TRP A 126 -0.68 8.38 6.48
C TRP A 126 -1.45 8.96 5.29
N GLY A 127 -0.92 9.98 4.60
CA GLY A 127 -1.64 10.62 3.49
C GLY A 127 -2.05 9.67 2.37
N HIS A 128 -1.32 8.57 2.14
CA HIS A 128 -1.77 7.53 1.20
C HIS A 128 -3.07 6.88 1.68
N ASP A 129 -3.11 6.40 2.91
CA ASP A 129 -4.26 5.75 3.54
C ASP A 129 -5.47 6.67 3.58
N LEU A 130 -5.25 7.92 4.01
CA LEU A 130 -6.31 8.93 4.08
C LEU A 130 -6.95 9.20 2.70
N ARG A 131 -6.15 9.22 1.63
CA ARG A 131 -6.68 9.34 0.26
C ARG A 131 -7.43 8.09 -0.21
N VAL A 132 -7.00 6.90 0.22
CA VAL A 132 -7.76 5.66 -0.03
C VAL A 132 -9.12 5.74 0.66
N GLU A 133 -9.15 6.24 1.89
CA GLU A 133 -10.37 6.36 2.69
C GLU A 133 -11.22 7.60 2.36
N GLY A 134 -10.70 8.52 1.55
CA GLY A 134 -11.37 9.78 1.21
C GLY A 134 -11.50 10.73 2.40
N VAL A 135 -10.62 10.62 3.39
CA VAL A 135 -10.62 11.42 4.63
C VAL A 135 -9.68 12.61 4.46
N VAL A 136 -10.13 13.79 4.88
CA VAL A 136 -9.34 15.02 4.85
C VAL A 136 -8.87 15.37 6.26
N VAL A 137 -7.63 15.85 6.37
CA VAL A 137 -7.03 16.36 7.61
C VAL A 137 -7.02 17.88 7.57
N GLU A 138 -7.52 18.53 8.60
CA GLU A 138 -7.62 20.00 8.70
C GLU A 138 -7.03 20.49 10.02
N PRO A 139 -6.19 21.54 10.02
CA PRO A 139 -5.72 22.14 11.26
C PRO A 139 -6.83 22.96 11.92
N LEU A 140 -6.83 22.98 13.26
CA LEU A 140 -7.64 23.86 14.10
C LEU A 140 -6.76 24.94 14.74
N ASP A 141 -7.39 26.01 15.22
CA ASP A 141 -6.73 27.05 16.01
C ASP A 141 -6.79 26.70 17.51
N GLY A 142 -6.36 25.49 17.86
CA GLY A 142 -6.38 24.95 19.22
C GLY A 142 -7.71 24.34 19.68
N VAL A 143 -7.66 23.60 20.79
CA VAL A 143 -8.82 22.84 21.32
C VAL A 143 -9.87 23.69 22.04
N ASP A 144 -9.58 24.95 22.33
CA ASP A 144 -10.48 25.84 23.08
C ASP A 144 -11.82 26.09 22.37
N VAL A 145 -11.83 26.02 21.03
CA VAL A 145 -13.02 26.25 20.20
C VAL A 145 -13.68 24.94 19.74
N LEU A 146 -13.25 23.81 20.29
CA LEU A 146 -13.59 22.49 19.73
C LEU A 146 -15.10 22.22 19.76
N SER A 147 -15.79 22.52 20.85
CA SER A 147 -17.25 22.28 20.97
C SER A 147 -18.05 23.08 19.93
N ASP A 148 -17.80 24.39 19.83
CA ASP A 148 -18.53 25.25 18.88
C ASP A 148 -18.29 24.81 17.43
N ARG A 149 -17.07 24.36 17.12
CA ARG A 149 -16.70 23.87 15.79
C ARG A 149 -17.35 22.52 15.49
N ILE A 150 -17.46 21.63 16.47
CA ILE A 150 -18.19 20.35 16.31
C ILE A 150 -19.65 20.64 15.95
N ASP A 151 -20.29 21.55 16.67
CA ASP A 151 -21.68 21.93 16.42
C ASP A 151 -21.87 22.53 15.00
N GLU A 152 -20.95 23.39 14.56
CA GLU A 152 -20.96 23.95 13.20
C GLU A 152 -20.74 22.87 12.13
N PHE A 153 -19.87 21.89 12.40
CA PHE A 153 -19.56 20.82 11.47
C PHE A 153 -20.75 19.90 11.23
N GLY A 154 -21.61 19.66 12.23
CA GLY A 154 -22.81 18.84 12.09
C GLY A 154 -22.47 17.38 11.83
N THR A 155 -21.95 16.71 12.86
CA THR A 155 -21.57 15.28 12.84
C THR A 155 -22.77 14.35 12.67
N GLY A 156 -22.50 13.13 12.19
CA GLY A 156 -23.51 12.08 12.06
C GLY A 156 -22.94 10.73 11.60
N PRO A 157 -23.79 9.69 11.43
CA PRO A 157 -23.34 8.32 11.16
C PRO A 157 -22.44 8.16 9.92
N GLY A 158 -22.64 8.98 8.89
CA GLY A 158 -21.79 9.04 7.68
C GLY A 158 -20.83 10.23 7.62
N ARG A 159 -20.77 11.02 8.70
CA ARG A 159 -20.00 12.27 8.81
C ARG A 159 -19.34 12.34 10.18
N ARG A 160 -18.35 11.47 10.37
CA ARG A 160 -17.61 11.33 11.63
C ARG A 160 -16.46 12.31 11.70
N LEU A 161 -16.12 12.72 12.91
CA LEU A 161 -15.02 13.62 13.17
C LEU A 161 -14.00 12.98 14.12
N GLY A 162 -12.77 12.81 13.63
CA GLY A 162 -11.63 12.49 14.46
C GLY A 162 -10.93 13.77 14.90
N VAL A 163 -10.42 13.82 16.13
CA VAL A 163 -9.63 14.96 16.63
C VAL A 163 -8.36 14.43 17.27
N LEU A 164 -7.20 14.94 16.85
CA LEU A 164 -5.90 14.67 17.45
C LEU A 164 -5.45 15.89 18.25
N VAL A 165 -5.20 15.67 19.54
CA VAL A 165 -4.85 16.72 20.51
C VAL A 165 -3.45 16.50 21.07
N ASP A 166 -2.66 17.57 21.14
CA ASP A 166 -1.35 17.53 21.78
C ASP A 166 -1.49 17.61 23.30
N HIS A 167 -0.45 17.18 24.01
CA HIS A 167 -0.39 17.21 25.47
C HIS A 167 -1.62 16.62 26.20
N LEU A 168 -2.30 15.63 25.61
CA LEU A 168 -3.49 15.02 26.18
C LEU A 168 -3.11 14.08 27.34
N VAL A 169 -2.95 14.66 28.53
CA VAL A 169 -2.53 14.00 29.76
C VAL A 169 -3.57 14.24 30.85
N ALA A 170 -3.79 13.24 31.72
CA ALA A 170 -4.76 13.35 32.81
C ALA A 170 -4.54 14.60 33.68
N GLY A 171 -5.58 15.42 33.82
CA GLY A 171 -5.56 16.65 34.59
C GLY A 171 -5.01 17.87 33.86
N SER A 172 -4.67 17.75 32.57
CA SER A 172 -4.32 18.89 31.71
C SER A 172 -5.55 19.72 31.35
N LYS A 173 -5.34 20.91 30.78
CA LYS A 173 -6.45 21.77 30.33
C LYS A 173 -7.21 21.06 29.19
N GLU A 174 -6.46 20.46 28.29
CA GLU A 174 -6.90 19.71 27.12
C GLU A 174 -7.77 18.53 27.54
N SER A 175 -7.36 17.75 28.55
CA SER A 175 -8.17 16.62 29.02
C SER A 175 -9.54 17.04 29.53
N ARG A 176 -9.64 18.19 30.22
CA ARG A 176 -10.93 18.73 30.71
C ARG A 176 -11.84 19.18 29.57
N ILE A 177 -11.27 19.79 28.53
CA ILE A 177 -12.03 20.23 27.35
C ILE A 177 -12.59 19.00 26.62
N VAL A 178 -11.75 18.00 26.40
CA VAL A 178 -12.12 16.77 25.70
C VAL A 178 -13.17 15.96 26.46
N GLU A 179 -13.09 15.89 27.79
CA GLU A 179 -14.07 15.19 28.64
C GLU A 179 -15.49 15.78 28.56
N ALA A 180 -15.62 17.04 28.12
CA ALA A 180 -16.91 17.71 27.96
C ALA A 180 -17.63 17.32 26.66
N ILE A 181 -16.93 16.72 25.70
CA ILE A 181 -17.49 16.34 24.39
C ILE A 181 -18.33 15.07 24.55
N ARG A 182 -19.63 15.18 24.23
CA ARG A 182 -20.61 14.09 24.33
C ARG A 182 -21.28 13.87 22.97
N ASP A 183 -20.50 13.36 22.02
CA ASP A 183 -20.97 13.02 20.68
C ASP A 183 -20.39 11.67 20.24
N GLU A 184 -21.25 10.73 19.89
CA GLU A 184 -20.87 9.39 19.44
C GLU A 184 -20.18 9.38 18.07
N ASN A 185 -20.38 10.45 17.28
CA ASN A 185 -19.77 10.64 15.97
C ASN A 185 -18.46 11.44 16.05
N VAL A 186 -17.98 11.74 17.26
CA VAL A 186 -16.68 12.38 17.51
C VAL A 186 -15.78 11.43 18.30
N LEU A 187 -14.57 11.20 17.80
CA LEU A 187 -13.51 10.55 18.55
C LEU A 187 -12.36 11.52 18.76
N VAL A 188 -12.08 11.83 20.02
CA VAL A 188 -10.86 12.56 20.39
C VAL A 188 -9.79 11.60 20.86
N THR A 189 -8.63 11.69 20.26
CA THR A 189 -7.40 11.05 20.73
C THR A 189 -6.31 12.10 20.92
N GLY A 190 -5.15 11.68 21.40
CA GLY A 190 -4.04 12.58 21.55
C GLY A 190 -2.78 11.86 21.96
N HIS A 191 -1.74 12.65 22.21
CA HIS A 191 -0.45 12.15 22.65
C HIS A 191 0.09 12.97 23.83
N PRO A 192 0.99 12.40 24.64
CA PRO A 192 1.45 13.05 25.87
C PRO A 192 2.51 14.14 25.63
N TYR A 193 2.93 14.37 24.39
CA TYR A 193 4.02 15.29 24.06
C TYR A 193 3.56 16.75 24.10
N ILE A 194 4.50 17.66 24.34
CA ILE A 194 4.19 19.10 24.37
C ILE A 194 3.83 19.61 22.96
N ASP A 195 4.46 19.04 21.95
CA ASP A 195 4.27 19.40 20.55
C ASP A 195 4.54 18.17 19.66
N ILE A 196 3.91 18.13 18.49
CA ILE A 196 4.11 17.08 17.47
C ILE A 196 5.57 16.80 17.12
N TRP A 197 6.48 17.78 17.22
CA TRP A 197 7.92 17.57 16.99
C TRP A 197 8.48 16.49 17.92
N GLU A 198 8.08 16.53 19.20
CA GLU A 198 8.54 15.57 20.20
C GLU A 198 8.01 14.14 19.94
N ALA A 199 6.97 13.99 19.13
CA ALA A 199 6.47 12.69 18.70
C ALA A 199 7.43 11.96 17.74
N VAL A 200 8.36 12.67 17.10
CA VAL A 200 9.41 12.08 16.27
C VAL A 200 10.53 11.50 17.15
N LYS A 201 11.05 10.31 16.79
CA LYS A 201 12.15 9.68 17.54
C LYS A 201 13.43 10.53 17.41
N PRO A 202 14.13 10.85 18.52
CA PRO A 202 15.36 11.64 18.50
C PRO A 202 16.42 11.17 17.47
N SER A 203 16.57 9.85 17.31
CA SER A 203 17.53 9.25 16.38
C SER A 203 17.27 9.59 14.91
N VAL A 204 16.02 9.90 14.54
CA VAL A 204 15.63 10.24 13.16
C VAL A 204 16.23 11.58 12.74
N VAL A 205 16.31 12.52 13.69
CA VAL A 205 16.84 13.88 13.46
C VAL A 205 18.28 14.04 13.97
N GLY A 206 18.91 12.94 14.36
CA GLY A 206 20.32 12.90 14.76
C GLY A 206 20.62 13.48 16.15
N ILE A 207 19.63 13.53 17.05
CA ILE A 207 19.80 14.02 18.42
C ILE A 207 19.68 12.88 19.44
N ARG A 208 20.33 13.01 20.60
CA ARG A 208 20.27 11.99 21.66
C ARG A 208 18.90 11.94 22.34
N ALA A 209 18.32 13.11 22.58
CA ALA A 209 17.01 13.31 23.16
C ALA A 209 16.51 14.72 22.80
N TRP A 210 15.19 14.92 22.82
CA TRP A 210 14.62 16.26 22.74
C TRP A 210 15.04 17.09 23.96
N PRO A 211 15.41 18.37 23.79
CA PRO A 211 15.80 19.23 24.90
C PRO A 211 14.61 19.50 25.82
N LYS A 212 14.88 19.66 27.12
CA LYS A 212 13.85 20.05 28.09
C LYS A 212 13.75 21.57 28.10
N ILE A 213 12.64 22.10 27.60
CA ILE A 213 12.40 23.54 27.56
C ILE A 213 11.69 23.98 28.85
N PRO A 214 12.17 25.01 29.56
CA PRO A 214 11.50 25.55 30.73
C PRO A 214 10.08 26.02 30.42
N ARG A 215 9.18 25.91 31.40
CA ARG A 215 7.82 26.45 31.28
C ARG A 215 7.87 27.97 31.10
N GLY A 216 6.99 28.50 30.25
CA GLY A 216 6.89 29.93 29.95
C GLY A 216 7.76 30.37 28.77
N THR A 217 8.64 29.51 28.26
CA THR A 217 9.32 29.68 26.98
C THR A 217 8.50 29.02 25.88
N GLU A 218 8.38 29.67 24.72
CA GLU A 218 7.79 29.03 23.54
C GLU A 218 8.62 27.79 23.18
N TRP A 219 7.95 26.65 23.02
CA TRP A 219 8.63 25.35 23.02
C TRP A 219 9.47 25.15 21.75
N LYS A 220 8.99 25.57 20.57
CA LYS A 220 9.70 25.39 19.29
C LYS A 220 10.94 26.28 19.20
N GLU A 221 10.83 27.54 19.60
CA GLU A 221 11.93 28.50 19.74
C GLU A 221 12.99 27.94 20.68
N GLY A 222 12.59 27.47 21.88
CA GLY A 222 13.51 26.88 22.84
C GLY A 222 14.21 25.62 22.32
N VAL A 223 13.51 24.76 21.57
CA VAL A 223 14.11 23.58 20.94
C VAL A 223 15.14 23.99 19.89
N CYS A 224 14.78 24.94 19.02
CA CYS A 224 15.67 25.41 17.98
C CYS A 224 16.92 26.11 18.54
N GLU A 225 16.77 26.92 19.58
CA GLU A 225 17.90 27.55 20.29
C GLU A 225 18.82 26.49 20.90
N ALA A 226 18.25 25.52 21.64
CA ALA A 226 19.03 24.47 22.31
C ALA A 226 19.79 23.56 21.33
N LEU A 227 19.26 23.35 20.12
CA LEU A 227 19.84 22.47 19.11
C LEU A 227 20.63 23.23 18.02
N GLY A 228 20.61 24.57 18.03
CA GLY A 228 21.23 25.41 17.01
C GLY A 228 20.61 25.21 15.62
N TRP A 229 19.28 25.05 15.54
CA TRP A 229 18.56 24.76 14.29
C TRP A 229 18.01 25.99 13.57
N GLY A 230 18.23 27.19 14.11
CA GLY A 230 17.76 28.44 13.51
C GLY A 230 16.32 28.73 13.90
N GLU A 231 15.49 29.14 12.95
CA GLU A 231 14.10 29.50 13.19
C GLU A 231 13.19 28.26 13.29
N PRO A 232 12.01 28.33 13.94
CA PRO A 232 11.08 27.20 14.06
C PRO A 232 10.70 26.55 12.72
N TRP A 233 10.56 27.33 11.64
CA TRP A 233 10.24 26.78 10.32
C TRP A 233 11.39 25.96 9.72
N GLU A 234 12.65 26.32 10.02
CA GLU A 234 13.85 25.56 9.60
C GLU A 234 13.94 24.24 10.37
N GLY A 235 13.71 24.31 11.70
CA GLY A 235 13.61 23.13 12.55
C GLY A 235 12.53 22.18 12.07
N TRP A 236 11.36 22.69 11.69
CA TRP A 236 10.29 21.88 11.14
C TRP A 236 10.65 21.21 9.81
N GLN A 237 11.21 21.97 8.86
CA GLN A 237 11.64 21.41 7.58
C GLN A 237 12.67 20.30 7.76
N ARG A 238 13.61 20.46 8.72
CA ARG A 238 14.58 19.43 9.07
C ARG A 238 13.90 18.15 9.57
N ILE A 239 12.93 18.27 10.47
CA ILE A 239 12.17 17.14 11.01
C ILE A 239 11.40 16.44 9.89
N LEU A 240 10.61 17.20 9.12
CA LEU A 240 9.75 16.67 8.08
C LEU A 240 10.55 15.99 6.95
N ALA A 241 11.75 16.50 6.63
CA ALA A 241 12.64 15.88 5.65
C ALA A 241 13.17 14.51 6.13
N ALA A 242 13.41 14.36 7.43
CA ALA A 242 13.98 13.15 8.02
C ALA A 242 12.96 12.01 8.23
N VAL A 243 11.68 12.33 8.44
CA VAL A 243 10.62 11.32 8.63
C VAL A 243 10.30 10.62 7.30
N GLY A 244 10.49 9.30 7.26
CA GLY A 244 10.19 8.47 6.10
C GLY A 244 9.01 7.51 6.30
N SER A 245 8.74 7.09 7.53
CA SER A 245 7.65 6.16 7.84
C SER A 245 7.17 6.29 9.28
N TYR A 246 6.06 5.61 9.60
CA TYR A 246 5.54 5.53 10.98
C TYR A 246 6.59 5.03 11.98
N ARG A 247 7.58 4.26 11.54
CA ARG A 247 8.65 3.72 12.39
C ARG A 247 9.55 4.81 12.96
N ASP A 248 9.53 6.00 12.38
CA ASP A 248 10.27 7.17 12.83
C ASP A 248 9.54 7.91 13.97
N LEU A 249 8.29 7.52 14.26
CA LEU A 249 7.44 8.13 15.26
C LEU A 249 7.38 7.29 16.53
N LYS A 250 7.07 7.92 17.65
CA LYS A 250 6.83 7.26 18.93
C LYS A 250 5.42 6.67 18.97
N THR A 251 5.27 5.51 19.62
CA THR A 251 4.03 4.70 19.68
C THR A 251 2.77 5.46 20.09
N PRO A 252 2.78 6.38 21.08
CA PRO A 252 1.57 7.13 21.45
C PRO A 252 0.90 7.88 20.30
N LEU A 253 1.67 8.55 19.43
CA LEU A 253 1.12 9.24 18.26
C LEU A 253 0.59 8.24 17.23
N ILE A 254 1.36 7.18 16.94
CA ILE A 254 0.97 6.16 15.95
C ILE A 254 -0.40 5.58 16.31
N GLY A 255 -0.55 5.10 17.55
CA GLY A 255 -1.80 4.49 17.99
C GLY A 255 -2.95 5.48 18.08
N ALA A 256 -2.69 6.76 18.34
CA ALA A 256 -3.73 7.79 18.33
C ALA A 256 -4.27 8.00 16.90
N VAL A 257 -3.38 8.22 15.93
CA VAL A 257 -3.76 8.42 14.52
C VAL A 257 -4.43 7.19 13.91
N GLU A 258 -3.93 5.98 14.19
CA GLU A 258 -4.56 4.73 13.71
C GLU A 258 -6.00 4.60 14.20
N ARG A 259 -6.26 4.84 15.49
CA ARG A 259 -7.64 4.81 16.02
C ARG A 259 -8.54 5.86 15.38
N LEU A 260 -8.02 7.05 15.08
CA LEU A 260 -8.78 8.08 14.38
C LEU A 260 -9.14 7.62 12.97
N ILE A 261 -8.18 7.09 12.22
CA ILE A 261 -8.38 6.58 10.86
C ILE A 261 -9.45 5.49 10.86
N ASP A 262 -9.33 4.50 11.75
CA ASP A 262 -10.31 3.42 11.87
C ASP A 262 -11.71 3.98 12.15
N PHE A 263 -11.83 4.92 13.10
CA PHE A 263 -13.11 5.51 13.48
C PHE A 263 -13.80 6.27 12.34
N VAL A 264 -13.05 7.11 11.60
CA VAL A 264 -13.63 7.94 10.53
C VAL A 264 -13.84 7.18 9.22
N SER A 265 -13.19 6.03 9.07
CA SER A 265 -13.24 5.21 7.85
C SER A 265 -14.29 4.11 7.92
N ASP A 266 -14.77 3.76 9.11
CA ASP A 266 -15.85 2.81 9.34
C ASP A 266 -17.21 3.53 9.36
N PRO A 267 -18.00 3.47 8.27
CA PRO A 267 -19.38 3.92 8.31
C PRO A 267 -20.15 2.88 9.11
N GLY A 268 -20.37 3.13 10.40
CA GLY A 268 -21.06 2.19 11.28
C GLY A 268 -22.27 1.57 10.56
N GLU A 269 -22.34 0.24 10.55
CA GLU A 269 -23.34 -0.50 9.79
C GLU A 269 -24.74 0.09 10.00
N GLU A 270 -25.37 0.56 8.92
CA GLU A 270 -26.81 0.83 8.91
C GLU A 270 -27.52 -0.49 9.26
N SER A 271 -27.94 -0.62 10.52
CA SER A 271 -28.85 -1.67 10.99
C SER A 271 -30.30 -1.27 10.76
#